data_AF-A0A356EAJ1-F1
#
_entry.id   AF-A0A356EAJ1-F1
#
_cell.length_a   1.000
_cell.length_b   1.000
_cell.length_c   1.000
_cell.angle_alpha   90.00
_cell.angle_beta   90.00
_cell.angle_gamma   90.00
#
_symmetry.space_group_name_H-M   'P 1'
#
loop_
_entity.id
_entity.type
_entity.pdbx_description
1 polymer ?
#
loop_
_entity_poly.entity_id
_entity_poly.type
_entity_poly.pdbx_seq_one_letter_code
_entity_poly.pdbx_strand_id
1 'polypeptide(L)'
;MKRIFLFILTTLLFISPSVSAEVWTIAIDPGHGGKDPGAVGRNLHIYEKNVTLSLARELKALLDKDPRFRAVLTRKGDYYISVPERSEIARKNKANYLISIHADSSATPNLRGASVWVLSNRRANSEMGQWLEDHEKQSELLGGAGTVLDNHNEKYLNQTVLDLQFGHSQRVGYELGRTILHNFAKITTLSRNTPQHASLGVLRSPDIPSVLVETGFLSNPEEEAKLSTVAYRRRVAHIIYQGLLDYYRRNANADTNTSGQSISSNTRDSSIRHKVKSGETLDALAKKYNVKATDIQKLNKLKRKTLRIGETLKIPDNGKSSTKGEEKTDKQNVTPDIKDSGIRHKVSSGETLSGLAQKYNVKAADILELNKLKRQTLHVGETLKVPDNGKNNIKSEEKTNKGNATSNIQDSGVRHKVKSGETLGGLAQKYGVKTADILELNKLKRQTLHVGESIKIPGNGKNVAKTEDNAPKNTNKETKPSKDMPKYHVIKKDQTLYAVSREYGIPVNTLLKLNPKLKDGKVITGQRIQLRE
;
A
#
# COMPACT_ATOMS: atom_id res chain seq x y z
N MET A 1 -77.61 11.53 8.49
CA MET A 1 -77.08 12.28 7.31
C MET A 1 -75.56 12.28 7.36
N LYS A 2 -74.89 12.27 6.18
CA LYS A 2 -73.47 12.63 5.89
C LYS A 2 -72.42 12.37 7.00
N ARG A 3 -71.62 11.29 6.92
CA ARG A 3 -70.31 11.23 6.20
C ARG A 3 -69.32 12.35 6.60
N ILE A 4 -68.20 11.97 7.22
CA ILE A 4 -66.81 12.29 6.84
C ILE A 4 -65.90 11.23 7.50
N PHE A 5 -65.09 10.53 6.71
CA PHE A 5 -64.07 9.60 7.18
C PHE A 5 -62.72 10.18 6.74
N LEU A 6 -61.97 10.77 7.67
CA LEU A 6 -60.73 11.48 7.33
C LEU A 6 -59.55 10.50 7.33
N PHE A 7 -59.24 9.94 6.16
CA PHE A 7 -58.01 9.17 5.95
C PHE A 7 -56.81 10.12 5.95
N ILE A 8 -56.09 10.22 7.08
CA ILE A 8 -54.79 10.89 7.13
C ILE A 8 -53.76 9.92 6.54
N LEU A 9 -53.48 10.08 5.25
CA LEU A 9 -52.38 9.37 4.58
C LEU A 9 -51.05 10.01 4.99
N THR A 10 -50.46 9.52 6.09
CA THR A 10 -49.08 9.90 6.46
C THR A 10 -48.09 9.31 5.46
N THR A 11 -47.83 10.03 4.37
CA THR A 11 -46.72 9.76 3.46
C THR A 11 -45.41 9.99 4.21
N LEU A 12 -44.87 8.91 4.80
CA LEU A 12 -43.57 8.91 5.43
C LEU A 12 -42.52 9.06 4.31
N LEU A 13 -42.11 10.31 4.05
CA LEU A 13 -41.12 10.62 3.05
C LEU A 13 -39.77 10.06 3.52
N PHE A 14 -39.41 8.86 3.07
CA PHE A 14 -38.07 8.30 3.25
C PHE A 14 -37.08 9.16 2.46
N ILE A 15 -36.58 10.21 3.11
CA ILE A 15 -35.39 10.93 2.69
C ILE A 15 -34.24 9.96 2.88
N SER A 16 -33.96 9.16 1.85
CA SER A 16 -32.72 8.40 1.76
C SER A 16 -31.57 9.35 2.02
N PRO A 17 -30.67 9.09 3.00
CA PRO A 17 -29.50 9.92 3.18
C PRO A 17 -28.66 9.80 1.92
N SER A 18 -28.68 10.85 1.09
CA SER A 18 -27.74 10.99 -0.01
C SER A 18 -26.35 10.80 0.57
N VAL A 19 -25.64 9.76 0.11
CA VAL A 19 -24.24 9.54 0.46
C VAL A 19 -23.49 10.74 -0.10
N SER A 20 -23.27 11.75 0.74
CA SER A 20 -22.50 12.93 0.37
C SER A 20 -21.10 12.43 0.03
N ALA A 21 -20.69 12.65 -1.21
CA ALA A 21 -19.33 12.33 -1.63
C ALA A 21 -18.34 13.03 -0.70
N GLU A 22 -17.24 12.35 -0.35
CA GLU A 22 -16.26 12.90 0.59
C GLU A 22 -15.67 14.20 0.03
N VAL A 23 -15.73 15.27 0.84
CA VAL A 23 -15.25 16.60 0.46
C VAL A 23 -13.74 16.65 0.62
N TRP A 24 -13.01 16.74 -0.49
CA TRP A 24 -11.56 16.78 -0.49
C TRP A 24 -11.05 18.12 0.01
N THR A 25 -10.31 18.09 1.11
CA THR A 25 -9.60 19.27 1.61
C THR A 25 -8.29 19.45 0.85
N ILE A 26 -8.16 20.58 0.17
CA ILE A 26 -6.96 20.98 -0.58
C ILE A 26 -6.25 22.07 0.21
N ALA A 27 -5.08 21.77 0.76
CA ALA A 27 -4.17 22.82 1.22
C ALA A 27 -3.47 23.44 0.01
N ILE A 28 -3.54 24.76 -0.12
CA ILE A 28 -2.90 25.55 -1.15
C ILE A 28 -1.83 26.38 -0.47
N ASP A 29 -0.59 26.22 -0.90
CA ASP A 29 0.55 26.94 -0.37
C ASP A 29 1.07 27.96 -1.38
N PRO A 30 0.79 29.27 -1.22
CA PRO A 30 1.42 30.29 -2.04
C PRO A 30 2.88 30.43 -1.59
N GLY A 31 3.82 30.07 -2.47
CA GLY A 31 5.26 30.12 -2.22
C GLY A 31 5.74 31.48 -1.71
N HIS A 32 6.83 31.49 -0.94
CA HIS A 32 7.47 32.71 -0.40
C HIS A 32 6.54 33.52 0.52
N GLY A 33 6.83 34.81 0.73
CA GLY A 33 6.00 35.74 1.52
C GLY A 33 6.78 36.59 2.54
N GLY A 34 6.29 37.80 2.81
CA GLY A 34 6.89 38.75 3.72
C GLY A 34 8.29 39.17 3.26
N LYS A 35 9.29 38.90 4.10
CA LYS A 35 10.72 39.16 3.84
C LYS A 35 11.32 38.30 2.72
N ASP A 36 10.64 37.22 2.32
CA ASP A 36 11.05 36.36 1.22
C ASP A 36 10.25 36.75 -0.04
N PRO A 37 10.85 37.43 -1.03
CA PRO A 37 10.16 37.81 -2.25
C PRO A 37 9.94 36.65 -3.23
N GLY A 38 10.70 35.56 -3.08
CA GLY A 38 10.93 34.58 -4.14
C GLY A 38 11.67 35.18 -5.34
N ALA A 39 11.44 34.63 -6.53
CA ALA A 39 11.93 35.19 -7.77
C ALA A 39 11.44 36.63 -7.99
N VAL A 40 12.32 37.47 -8.52
CA VAL A 40 12.01 38.83 -8.97
C VAL A 40 12.10 38.86 -10.49
N GLY A 41 11.03 39.26 -11.15
CA GLY A 41 11.00 39.46 -12.59
C GLY A 41 12.00 40.54 -13.03
N ARG A 42 12.68 40.33 -14.16
CA ARG A 42 13.81 41.19 -14.56
C ARG A 42 13.39 42.50 -15.21
N ASN A 43 12.21 42.55 -15.83
CA ASN A 43 11.77 43.71 -16.61
C ASN A 43 10.70 44.51 -15.87
N LEU A 44 9.65 43.82 -15.42
CA LEU A 44 8.49 44.39 -14.73
C LEU A 44 8.68 44.43 -13.21
N HIS A 45 9.77 43.87 -12.68
CA HIS A 45 10.11 43.87 -11.26
C HIS A 45 9.02 43.25 -10.36
N ILE A 46 8.23 42.33 -10.91
CA ILE A 46 7.17 41.64 -10.18
C ILE A 46 7.74 40.56 -9.26
N TYR A 47 7.21 40.48 -8.04
CA TYR A 47 7.64 39.49 -7.05
C TYR A 47 6.81 38.20 -7.14
N GLU A 48 7.49 37.06 -7.11
CA GLU A 48 6.88 35.73 -7.05
C GLU A 48 5.86 35.63 -5.91
N LYS A 49 6.20 36.08 -4.71
CA LYS A 49 5.29 36.07 -3.55
C LYS A 49 3.92 36.73 -3.81
N ASN A 50 3.84 37.68 -4.74
CA ASN A 50 2.59 38.37 -5.10
C ASN A 50 1.84 37.59 -6.19
N VAL A 51 2.57 37.04 -7.17
CA VAL A 51 2.05 36.17 -8.23
C VAL A 51 1.42 34.90 -7.62
N THR A 52 2.14 34.22 -6.73
CA THR A 52 1.69 32.98 -6.07
C THR A 52 0.49 33.22 -5.17
N LEU A 53 0.48 34.29 -4.37
CA LEU A 53 -0.67 34.65 -3.51
C LEU A 53 -1.92 34.98 -4.35
N SER A 54 -1.75 35.69 -5.47
CA SER A 54 -2.86 35.99 -6.39
C SER A 54 -3.41 34.71 -7.03
N LEU A 55 -2.54 33.81 -7.49
CA LEU A 55 -2.92 32.50 -8.05
C LEU A 55 -3.66 31.64 -7.02
N ALA A 56 -3.13 31.55 -5.81
CA ALA A 56 -3.67 30.72 -4.74
C ALA A 56 -5.06 31.20 -4.27
N ARG A 57 -5.29 32.52 -4.23
CA ARG A 57 -6.61 33.10 -3.93
C ARG A 57 -7.65 32.77 -5.01
N GLU A 58 -7.29 32.87 -6.29
CA GLU A 58 -8.17 32.49 -7.41
C GLU A 58 -8.45 30.97 -7.41
N LEU A 59 -7.44 30.13 -7.13
CA LEU A 59 -7.63 28.68 -7.00
C LEU A 59 -8.53 28.33 -5.81
N LYS A 60 -8.35 28.98 -4.65
CA LYS A 60 -9.24 28.83 -3.50
C LYS A 60 -10.69 29.19 -3.86
N ALA A 61 -10.90 30.33 -4.51
CA ALA A 61 -12.24 30.79 -4.90
C ALA A 61 -12.93 29.86 -5.94
N LEU A 62 -12.17 29.11 -6.74
CA LEU A 62 -12.70 28.07 -7.62
C LEU A 62 -13.08 26.80 -6.84
N LEU A 63 -12.20 26.34 -5.94
CA LEU A 63 -12.41 25.13 -5.15
C LEU A 63 -13.55 25.29 -4.13
N ASP A 64 -13.64 26.43 -3.42
CA ASP A 64 -14.72 26.68 -2.46
C ASP A 64 -16.11 26.79 -3.10
N LYS A 65 -16.19 27.03 -4.41
CA LYS A 65 -17.44 27.05 -5.19
C LYS A 65 -17.89 25.66 -5.66
N ASP A 66 -17.01 24.67 -5.55
CA ASP A 66 -17.29 23.29 -5.95
C ASP A 66 -17.54 22.46 -4.68
N PRO A 67 -18.75 21.90 -4.47
CA PRO A 67 -19.08 21.18 -3.24
C PRO A 67 -18.24 19.91 -3.00
N ARG A 68 -17.44 19.46 -3.99
CA ARG A 68 -16.48 18.36 -3.84
C ARG A 68 -15.22 18.75 -3.09
N PHE A 69 -14.93 20.05 -2.91
CA PHE A 69 -13.67 20.54 -2.38
C PHE A 69 -13.84 21.52 -1.22
N ARG A 70 -12.81 21.59 -0.37
CA ARG A 70 -12.63 22.65 0.63
C ARG A 70 -11.19 23.16 0.53
N ALA A 71 -10.98 24.42 0.18
CA ALA A 71 -9.63 24.96 0.06
C ALA A 71 -9.15 25.65 1.34
N VAL A 72 -7.89 25.44 1.70
CA VAL A 72 -7.22 26.09 2.84
C VAL A 72 -5.93 26.73 2.34
N LEU A 73 -5.73 28.02 2.62
CA LEU A 73 -4.46 28.69 2.31
C LEU A 73 -3.49 28.56 3.48
N THR A 74 -2.21 28.27 3.22
CA THR A 74 -1.17 28.38 4.26
C THR A 74 -1.01 29.84 4.69
N ARG A 75 -0.82 30.77 3.75
CA ARG A 75 -0.87 32.23 3.99
C ARG A 75 -2.02 32.92 3.26
N LYS A 76 -2.69 33.83 3.96
CA LYS A 76 -3.78 34.65 3.42
C LYS A 76 -3.33 36.04 2.97
N GLY A 77 -2.12 36.46 3.33
CA GLY A 77 -1.56 37.79 3.04
C GLY A 77 -0.06 37.75 2.73
N ASP A 78 0.58 38.92 2.73
CA ASP A 78 2.02 39.05 2.53
C ASP A 78 2.79 38.98 3.86
N TYR A 79 2.95 37.76 4.36
CA TYR A 79 3.79 37.46 5.52
C TYR A 79 4.57 36.18 5.28
N TYR A 80 5.71 36.06 5.96
CA TYR A 80 6.57 34.89 5.87
C TYR A 80 5.96 33.72 6.64
N ILE A 81 5.96 32.53 6.03
CA ILE A 81 5.67 31.26 6.70
C ILE A 81 6.87 30.34 6.49
N SER A 82 7.34 29.74 7.57
CA SER A 82 8.47 28.81 7.54
C SER A 82 8.11 27.54 6.75
N VAL A 83 9.09 26.93 6.08
CA VAL A 83 8.84 25.71 5.29
C VAL A 83 8.22 24.56 6.12
N PRO A 84 8.63 24.30 7.38
CA PRO A 84 7.94 23.37 8.28
C PRO A 84 6.45 23.65 8.50
N GLU A 85 6.11 24.92 8.73
CA GLU A 85 4.79 25.39 9.13
C GLU A 85 3.77 25.29 8.00
N ARG A 86 4.20 25.35 6.73
CA ARG A 86 3.35 25.13 5.55
C ARG A 86 2.72 23.74 5.55
N SER A 87 3.52 22.70 5.81
CA SER A 87 3.03 21.32 5.95
C SER A 87 2.18 21.15 7.20
N GLU A 88 2.49 21.87 8.28
CA GLU A 88 1.76 21.82 9.55
C GLU A 88 0.35 22.42 9.45
N ILE A 89 0.19 23.53 8.73
CA ILE A 89 -1.13 24.12 8.46
C ILE A 89 -1.99 23.15 7.64
N ALA A 90 -1.39 22.41 6.70
CA ALA A 90 -2.09 21.37 5.94
C ALA A 90 -2.56 20.21 6.84
N ARG A 91 -1.69 19.73 7.77
CA ARG A 91 -2.02 18.68 8.75
C ARG A 91 -3.13 19.07 9.70
N LYS A 92 -3.02 20.24 10.36
CA LYS A 92 -4.05 20.78 11.25
C LYS A 92 -5.41 20.93 10.59
N ASN A 93 -5.43 21.15 9.26
CA ASN A 93 -6.65 21.23 8.48
C ASN A 93 -7.12 19.88 7.91
N LYS A 94 -6.43 18.77 8.17
CA LYS A 94 -6.72 17.43 7.61
C LYS A 94 -6.77 17.45 6.08
N ALA A 95 -5.79 18.10 5.45
CA ALA A 95 -5.71 18.18 4.00
C ALA A 95 -5.44 16.82 3.36
N ASN A 96 -6.26 16.42 2.39
CA ASN A 96 -6.02 15.24 1.56
C ASN A 96 -4.84 15.46 0.60
N TYR A 97 -4.60 16.71 0.19
CA TYR A 97 -3.56 17.11 -0.75
C TYR A 97 -2.96 18.47 -0.39
N LEU A 98 -1.65 18.64 -0.61
CA LEU A 98 -0.94 19.92 -0.53
C LEU A 98 -0.44 20.34 -1.92
N ILE A 99 -0.91 21.51 -2.39
CA ILE A 99 -0.55 22.12 -3.68
C ILE A 99 0.24 23.39 -3.40
N SER A 100 1.57 23.32 -3.47
CA SER A 100 2.41 24.52 -3.42
C SER A 100 2.49 25.16 -4.80
N ILE A 101 2.35 26.48 -4.88
CA ILE A 101 2.31 27.26 -6.13
C ILE A 101 3.51 28.21 -6.15
N HIS A 102 4.29 28.10 -7.22
CA HIS A 102 5.52 28.85 -7.45
C HIS A 102 5.59 29.42 -8.89
N ALA A 103 6.54 30.33 -9.09
CA ALA A 103 6.91 30.88 -10.38
C ALA A 103 8.43 31.15 -10.42
N ASP A 104 9.19 30.07 -10.54
CA ASP A 104 10.66 29.95 -10.48
C ASP A 104 11.47 31.02 -11.25
N SER A 105 12.77 31.07 -10.98
CA SER A 105 13.76 31.84 -11.75
C SER A 105 14.89 30.94 -12.23
N SER A 106 15.22 31.04 -13.52
CA SER A 106 16.35 30.35 -14.11
C SER A 106 17.52 31.30 -14.38
N ALA A 107 18.74 30.77 -14.26
CA ALA A 107 19.93 31.41 -14.82
C ALA A 107 19.80 31.59 -16.34
N THR A 108 19.14 30.64 -17.03
CA THR A 108 18.86 30.67 -18.47
C THR A 108 17.55 31.43 -18.74
N PRO A 109 17.57 32.67 -19.28
CA PRO A 109 16.34 33.48 -19.40
C PRO A 109 15.31 32.89 -20.38
N ASN A 110 15.74 32.03 -21.30
CA ASN A 110 14.88 31.39 -22.30
C ASN A 110 14.12 30.16 -21.77
N LEU A 111 14.35 29.74 -20.52
CA LEU A 111 13.60 28.64 -19.93
C LEU A 111 12.18 29.12 -19.60
N ARG A 112 11.16 28.41 -20.11
CA ARG A 112 9.74 28.77 -20.01
C ARG A 112 8.85 27.56 -19.89
N GLY A 113 7.58 27.79 -19.53
CA GLY A 113 6.57 26.75 -19.44
C GLY A 113 6.51 26.05 -18.09
N ALA A 114 5.35 25.47 -17.79
CA ALA A 114 5.06 24.90 -16.48
C ALA A 114 5.87 23.64 -16.18
N SER A 115 6.06 23.34 -14.89
CA SER A 115 6.56 22.05 -14.41
C SER A 115 5.92 21.68 -13.07
N VAL A 116 5.99 20.41 -12.68
CA VAL A 116 5.50 19.96 -11.37
C VAL A 116 6.56 19.11 -10.69
N TRP A 117 6.80 19.40 -9.42
CA TRP A 117 7.75 18.70 -8.58
C TRP A 117 7.01 17.88 -7.52
N VAL A 118 7.58 16.72 -7.20
CA VAL A 118 7.06 15.76 -6.22
C VAL A 118 8.18 15.30 -5.29
N LEU A 119 7.83 14.77 -4.13
CA LEU A 119 8.78 14.36 -3.10
C LEU A 119 9.82 13.35 -3.65
N SER A 120 11.11 13.67 -3.50
CA SER A 120 12.21 12.74 -3.78
C SER A 120 12.35 11.68 -2.69
N ASN A 121 12.79 10.49 -3.09
CA ASN A 121 13.17 9.41 -2.18
C ASN A 121 14.25 9.86 -1.18
N ARG A 122 15.24 10.66 -1.62
CA ARG A 122 16.29 11.19 -0.76
C ARG A 122 15.71 12.06 0.35
N ARG A 123 14.73 12.92 0.04
CA ARG A 123 14.08 13.77 1.04
C ARG A 123 13.16 12.97 1.95
N ALA A 124 12.39 12.03 1.41
CA ALA A 124 11.59 11.09 2.20
C ALA A 124 12.46 10.37 3.26
N ASN A 125 13.62 9.83 2.86
CA ASN A 125 14.57 9.18 3.77
C ASN A 125 15.15 10.12 4.85
N SER A 126 15.40 11.41 4.52
CA SER A 126 15.90 12.36 5.52
C SER A 126 14.84 12.77 6.53
N GLU A 127 13.59 12.97 6.06
CA GLU A 127 12.46 13.29 6.94
C GLU A 127 12.10 12.08 7.80
N MET A 128 11.98 10.88 7.23
CA MET A 128 11.86 9.61 7.96
C MET A 128 12.79 9.54 9.16
N GLY A 129 14.07 9.85 8.96
CA GLY A 129 15.06 9.87 10.05
C GLY A 129 14.67 10.84 11.17
N GLN A 130 14.36 12.09 10.83
CA GLN A 130 13.95 13.11 11.79
C GLN A 130 12.63 12.76 12.50
N TRP A 131 11.67 12.18 11.80
CA TRP A 131 10.39 11.74 12.37
C TRP A 131 10.57 10.52 13.31
N LEU A 132 11.51 9.61 13.03
CA LEU A 132 11.88 8.52 13.94
C LEU A 132 12.68 8.98 15.17
N GLU A 133 13.24 10.19 15.14
CA GLU A 133 13.94 10.83 16.26
C GLU A 133 12.97 11.66 17.14
N ASP A 134 11.80 12.05 16.60
CA ASP A 134 10.81 12.94 17.22
C ASP A 134 9.56 12.18 17.71
N HIS A 135 9.44 12.03 19.04
CA HIS A 135 8.42 11.18 19.66
C HIS A 135 7.02 11.80 19.63
N GLU A 136 6.90 13.13 19.71
CA GLU A 136 5.60 13.82 19.63
C GLU A 136 4.96 13.62 18.26
N LYS A 137 5.78 13.78 17.20
CA LYS A 137 5.35 13.59 15.81
C LYS A 137 4.97 12.15 15.47
N GLN A 138 5.56 11.14 16.12
CA GLN A 138 5.18 9.74 15.93
C GLN A 138 3.76 9.46 16.42
N SER A 139 3.39 10.01 17.58
CA SER A 139 2.07 9.78 18.18
C SER A 139 0.93 10.39 17.34
N GLU A 140 1.15 11.61 16.81
CA GLU A 140 0.21 12.28 15.92
C GLU A 140 -0.02 11.50 14.61
N LEU A 141 1.07 11.02 14.00
CA LEU A 141 1.04 10.28 12.73
C LEU A 141 0.36 8.90 12.83
N LEU A 142 0.51 8.24 13.97
CA LEU A 142 -0.15 6.96 14.28
C LEU A 142 -1.60 7.16 14.76
N GLY A 143 -2.16 8.38 14.64
CA GLY A 143 -3.56 8.67 14.93
C GLY A 143 -3.94 8.52 16.40
N GLY A 144 -3.00 8.78 17.31
CA GLY A 144 -3.18 8.55 18.75
C GLY A 144 -3.04 7.09 19.18
N ALA A 145 -2.75 6.15 18.27
CA ALA A 145 -2.39 4.77 18.63
C ALA A 145 -0.95 4.64 19.15
N GLY A 146 -0.14 5.71 19.09
CA GLY A 146 1.23 5.72 19.63
C GLY A 146 1.28 5.29 21.11
N THR A 147 0.32 5.76 21.92
CA THR A 147 0.22 5.41 23.35
C THR A 147 -0.17 3.95 23.62
N VAL A 148 -0.61 3.20 22.61
CA VAL A 148 -0.88 1.75 22.69
C VAL A 148 0.37 0.94 22.28
N LEU A 149 1.37 1.60 21.69
CA LEU A 149 2.62 1.01 21.17
C LEU A 149 3.86 1.34 22.04
N ASP A 150 3.70 2.15 23.11
CA ASP A 150 4.81 2.52 24.02
C ASP A 150 5.42 1.32 24.79
N ASN A 151 4.72 0.19 24.83
CA ASN A 151 5.23 -1.05 25.43
C ASN A 151 5.92 -1.94 24.38
N HIS A 152 7.25 -1.74 24.25
CA HIS A 152 8.28 -2.55 23.56
C HIS A 152 8.99 -1.86 22.38
N ASN A 153 10.24 -2.27 22.11
CA ASN A 153 11.20 -1.64 21.18
C ASN A 153 10.80 -1.75 19.68
N GLU A 154 9.77 -1.04 19.24
CA GLU A 154 9.20 -1.17 17.89
C GLU A 154 9.66 -0.09 16.88
N LYS A 155 10.89 0.46 17.00
CA LYS A 155 11.50 1.39 16.01
C LYS A 155 11.34 0.90 14.56
N TYR A 156 11.38 -0.41 14.33
CA TYR A 156 11.20 -1.05 13.03
C TYR A 156 9.75 -1.07 12.52
N LEU A 157 8.74 -1.13 13.39
CA LEU A 157 7.33 -1.05 12.97
C LEU A 157 6.99 0.38 12.56
N ASN A 158 7.35 1.36 13.40
CA ASN A 158 7.15 2.78 13.10
C ASN A 158 7.84 3.16 11.77
N GLN A 159 9.08 2.73 11.58
CA GLN A 159 9.81 2.91 10.31
C GLN A 159 9.08 2.27 9.12
N THR A 160 8.49 1.07 9.27
CA THR A 160 7.75 0.40 8.20
C THR A 160 6.44 1.11 7.86
N VAL A 161 5.69 1.60 8.85
CA VAL A 161 4.44 2.36 8.64
C VAL A 161 4.74 3.68 7.94
N LEU A 162 5.74 4.43 8.42
CA LEU A 162 6.24 5.64 7.79
C LEU A 162 6.70 5.38 6.34
N ASP A 163 7.46 4.31 6.07
CA ASP A 163 7.95 3.94 4.73
C ASP A 163 6.78 3.71 3.76
N LEU A 164 5.72 3.04 4.24
CA LEU A 164 4.50 2.80 3.47
C LEU A 164 3.72 4.10 3.20
N GLN A 165 3.61 4.99 4.19
CA GLN A 165 2.97 6.31 4.03
C GLN A 165 3.74 7.19 3.04
N PHE A 166 5.06 7.35 3.18
CA PHE A 166 5.88 8.07 2.21
C PHE A 166 5.74 7.48 0.80
N GLY A 167 5.84 6.15 0.66
CA GLY A 167 5.70 5.46 -0.63
C GLY A 167 4.29 5.56 -1.24
N HIS A 168 3.26 5.81 -0.44
CA HIS A 168 1.91 6.17 -0.88
C HIS A 168 1.85 7.64 -1.32
N SER A 169 2.25 8.57 -0.44
CA SER A 169 2.28 10.02 -0.67
C SER A 169 3.03 10.38 -1.96
N GLN A 170 4.21 9.81 -2.18
CA GLN A 170 4.99 10.02 -3.41
C GLN A 170 4.26 9.56 -4.68
N ARG A 171 3.61 8.40 -4.65
CA ARG A 171 2.89 7.85 -5.82
C ARG A 171 1.64 8.67 -6.14
N VAL A 172 0.88 9.02 -5.11
CA VAL A 172 -0.33 9.83 -5.22
C VAL A 172 0.03 11.23 -5.72
N GLY A 173 1.06 11.86 -5.15
CA GLY A 173 1.61 13.13 -5.63
C GLY A 173 2.08 13.07 -7.09
N TYR A 174 2.72 11.97 -7.52
CA TYR A 174 3.12 11.79 -8.92
C TYR A 174 1.92 11.74 -9.87
N GLU A 175 0.90 10.92 -9.59
CA GLU A 175 -0.29 10.84 -10.47
C GLU A 175 -1.11 12.14 -10.46
N LEU A 176 -1.21 12.81 -9.31
CA LEU A 176 -1.82 14.13 -9.19
C LEU A 176 -1.06 15.16 -10.04
N GLY A 177 0.26 15.26 -9.87
CA GLY A 177 1.12 16.17 -10.62
C GLY A 177 1.09 15.91 -12.12
N ARG A 178 1.04 14.65 -12.55
CA ARG A 178 0.89 14.25 -13.96
C ARG A 178 -0.44 14.74 -14.55
N THR A 179 -1.50 14.75 -13.75
CA THR A 179 -2.83 15.24 -14.15
C THR A 179 -2.84 16.75 -14.31
N ILE A 180 -2.21 17.46 -13.38
CA ILE A 180 -2.04 18.91 -13.42
C ILE A 180 -1.22 19.30 -14.66
N LEU A 181 -0.06 18.65 -14.91
CA LEU A 181 0.76 18.87 -16.12
C LEU A 181 -0.01 18.64 -17.42
N HIS A 182 -0.81 17.56 -17.50
CA HIS A 182 -1.62 17.28 -18.69
C HIS A 182 -2.65 18.39 -18.96
N ASN A 183 -3.16 19.05 -17.92
CA ASN A 183 -4.01 20.22 -18.07
C ASN A 183 -3.22 21.50 -18.42
N PHE A 184 -2.01 21.71 -17.87
CA PHE A 184 -1.13 22.83 -18.26
C PHE A 184 -0.75 22.83 -19.74
N ALA A 185 -0.52 21.65 -20.32
CA ALA A 185 -0.20 21.49 -21.74
C ALA A 185 -1.28 22.07 -22.70
N LYS A 186 -2.49 22.36 -22.19
CA LYS A 186 -3.58 22.98 -22.95
C LYS A 186 -3.47 24.52 -23.06
N ILE A 187 -2.64 25.18 -22.23
CA ILE A 187 -2.56 26.65 -22.15
C ILE A 187 -1.14 27.22 -22.25
N THR A 188 -0.10 26.41 -22.00
CA THR A 188 1.30 26.83 -22.06
C THR A 188 2.20 25.65 -22.38
N THR A 189 3.45 25.93 -22.75
CA THR A 189 4.49 24.91 -22.91
C THR A 189 4.82 24.24 -21.57
N LEU A 190 5.40 23.05 -21.60
CA LEU A 190 5.91 22.39 -20.39
C LEU A 190 7.45 22.40 -20.42
N SER A 191 8.07 22.95 -19.38
CA SER A 191 9.52 22.82 -19.15
C SER A 191 9.90 21.36 -18.88
N ARG A 192 8.99 20.60 -18.28
CA ARG A 192 9.10 19.16 -18.05
C ARG A 192 7.76 18.48 -18.33
N ASN A 193 7.75 17.50 -19.24
CA ASN A 193 6.55 16.77 -19.66
C ASN A 193 6.02 15.76 -18.62
N THR A 194 6.76 15.55 -17.54
CA THR A 194 6.50 14.57 -16.47
C THR A 194 6.85 15.18 -15.11
N PRO A 195 6.18 14.79 -14.02
CA PRO A 195 6.54 15.28 -12.69
C PRO A 195 7.97 14.90 -12.33
N GLN A 196 8.70 15.82 -11.72
CA GLN A 196 10.11 15.64 -11.37
C GLN A 196 10.27 15.43 -9.86
N HIS A 197 11.12 14.49 -9.46
CA HIS A 197 11.44 14.27 -8.05
C HIS A 197 12.45 15.31 -7.55
N ALA A 198 12.10 16.06 -6.49
CA ALA A 198 13.00 17.03 -5.87
C ALA A 198 12.97 16.99 -4.34
N SER A 199 14.05 17.49 -3.74
CA SER A 199 14.24 17.46 -2.28
C SER A 199 13.74 18.74 -1.59
N LEU A 200 12.64 19.30 -2.11
CA LEU A 200 12.04 20.57 -1.68
C LEU A 200 11.37 20.39 -0.32
N GLY A 201 11.62 21.31 0.61
CA GLY A 201 11.14 21.18 1.98
C GLY A 201 9.61 21.29 2.12
N VAL A 202 8.89 21.94 1.21
CA VAL A 202 7.42 21.99 1.29
C VAL A 202 6.76 20.63 0.98
N LEU A 203 7.44 19.80 0.20
CA LEU A 203 6.95 18.48 -0.22
C LEU A 203 7.19 17.38 0.81
N ARG A 204 7.66 17.74 2.01
CA ARG A 204 8.28 16.82 2.97
C ARG A 204 7.33 15.94 3.78
N SER A 205 6.02 16.15 3.66
CA SER A 205 5.02 15.48 4.51
C SER A 205 4.90 13.98 4.18
N PRO A 206 5.09 13.07 5.16
CA PRO A 206 4.90 11.62 4.95
C PRO A 206 3.44 11.25 4.64
N ASP A 207 2.54 11.95 5.32
CA ASP A 207 1.11 11.74 5.46
C ASP A 207 0.28 12.42 4.37
N ILE A 208 0.74 13.57 3.87
CA ILE A 208 -0.01 14.41 2.94
C ILE A 208 0.65 14.36 1.55
N PRO A 209 0.00 13.73 0.55
CA PRO A 209 0.42 13.79 -0.85
C PRO A 209 0.60 15.24 -1.31
N SER A 210 1.85 15.58 -1.61
CA SER A 210 2.27 16.95 -1.86
C SER A 210 2.84 17.13 -3.27
N VAL A 211 2.44 18.21 -3.95
CA VAL A 211 2.99 18.63 -5.24
C VAL A 211 3.36 20.12 -5.20
N LEU A 212 4.41 20.51 -5.92
CA LEU A 212 4.77 21.90 -6.13
C LEU A 212 4.66 22.20 -7.63
N VAL A 213 3.86 23.20 -7.96
CA VAL A 213 3.50 23.59 -9.32
C VAL A 213 4.26 24.86 -9.68
N GLU A 214 5.24 24.73 -10.58
CA GLU A 214 5.86 25.87 -11.24
C GLU A 214 4.98 26.32 -12.39
N THR A 215 4.44 27.53 -12.26
CA THR A 215 3.44 28.06 -13.21
C THR A 215 4.04 28.73 -14.45
N GLY A 216 5.35 29.01 -14.40
CA GLY A 216 6.16 29.68 -15.42
C GLY A 216 7.46 30.16 -14.76
N PHE A 217 8.33 30.85 -15.52
CA PHE A 217 9.60 31.37 -15.01
C PHE A 217 9.61 32.90 -15.04
N LEU A 218 9.73 33.58 -13.90
CA LEU A 218 9.82 35.05 -13.85
C LEU A 218 11.13 35.60 -14.44
N SER A 219 12.15 34.74 -14.61
CA SER A 219 13.36 35.08 -15.37
C SER A 219 13.13 35.21 -16.88
N ASN A 220 12.00 34.74 -17.39
CA ASN A 220 11.67 34.77 -18.82
C ASN A 220 10.73 35.94 -19.13
N PRO A 221 11.09 36.87 -20.04
CA PRO A 221 10.27 38.05 -20.35
C PRO A 221 8.84 37.77 -20.78
N GLU A 222 8.59 36.70 -21.56
CA GLU A 222 7.24 36.35 -22.02
C GLU A 222 6.38 35.82 -20.88
N GLU A 223 6.93 34.95 -20.04
CA GLU A 223 6.23 34.38 -18.88
C GLU A 223 6.03 35.43 -17.79
N GLU A 224 7.00 36.32 -17.56
CA GLU A 224 6.88 37.49 -16.67
C GLU A 224 5.73 38.40 -17.11
N ALA A 225 5.70 38.77 -18.40
CA ALA A 225 4.62 39.58 -18.96
C ALA A 225 3.25 38.91 -18.81
N LYS A 226 3.13 37.60 -19.08
CA LYS A 226 1.89 36.84 -18.85
C LYS A 226 1.49 36.84 -17.37
N LEU A 227 2.40 36.43 -16.47
CA LEU A 227 2.18 36.30 -15.02
C LEU A 227 1.90 37.64 -14.33
N SER A 228 2.31 38.77 -14.90
CA SER A 228 1.92 40.11 -14.46
C SER A 228 0.40 40.35 -14.53
N THR A 229 -0.30 39.70 -15.46
CA THR A 229 -1.74 39.92 -15.71
C THR A 229 -2.64 39.06 -14.82
N VAL A 230 -3.70 39.68 -14.27
CA VAL A 230 -4.75 38.95 -13.51
C VAL A 230 -5.44 37.91 -14.39
N ALA A 231 -5.67 38.21 -15.68
CA ALA A 231 -6.35 37.33 -16.61
C ALA A 231 -5.59 36.00 -16.84
N TYR A 232 -4.27 36.05 -17.02
CA TYR A 232 -3.46 34.84 -17.14
C TYR A 232 -3.40 34.06 -15.83
N ARG A 233 -3.23 34.74 -14.68
CA ARG A 233 -3.25 34.08 -13.36
C ARG A 233 -4.58 33.35 -13.10
N ARG A 234 -5.73 33.95 -13.45
CA ARG A 234 -7.03 33.26 -13.42
C ARG A 234 -7.08 32.01 -14.30
N ARG A 235 -6.52 32.08 -15.52
CA ARG A 235 -6.45 30.93 -16.43
C ARG A 235 -5.58 29.80 -15.87
N VAL A 236 -4.43 30.13 -15.29
CA VAL A 236 -3.54 29.16 -14.61
C VAL A 236 -4.23 28.52 -13.40
N ALA A 237 -4.86 29.32 -12.52
CA ALA A 237 -5.63 28.81 -11.38
C ALA A 237 -6.78 27.88 -11.83
N HIS A 238 -7.50 28.24 -12.90
CA HIS A 238 -8.53 27.39 -13.49
C HIS A 238 -7.97 26.07 -14.01
N ILE A 239 -6.79 26.07 -14.62
CA ILE A 239 -6.14 24.85 -15.12
C ILE A 239 -5.63 23.94 -14.00
N ILE A 240 -5.14 24.50 -12.89
CA ILE A 240 -4.85 23.71 -11.68
C ILE A 240 -6.15 23.09 -11.14
N TYR A 241 -7.23 23.87 -11.02
CA TYR A 241 -8.55 23.37 -10.62
C TYR A 241 -9.07 22.25 -11.53
N GLN A 242 -8.97 22.38 -12.86
CA GLN A 242 -9.34 21.29 -13.79
C GLN A 242 -8.45 20.05 -13.59
N GLY A 243 -7.15 20.23 -13.32
CA GLY A 243 -6.25 19.13 -12.95
C GLY A 243 -6.68 18.40 -11.67
N LEU A 244 -7.09 19.15 -10.64
CA LEU A 244 -7.64 18.59 -9.40
C LEU A 244 -8.98 17.88 -9.64
N LEU A 245 -9.86 18.46 -10.45
CA LEU A 245 -11.18 17.91 -10.79
C LEU A 245 -11.09 16.66 -11.68
N ASP A 246 -10.16 16.61 -12.64
CA ASP A 246 -9.87 15.42 -13.45
C ASP A 246 -9.19 14.30 -12.64
N TYR A 247 -8.51 14.64 -11.55
CA TYR A 247 -7.99 13.69 -10.57
C TYR A 247 -9.10 13.16 -9.66
N TYR A 248 -9.92 14.06 -9.11
CA TYR A 248 -11.13 13.74 -8.36
C TYR A 248 -12.03 12.80 -9.16
N ARG A 249 -12.41 13.18 -10.38
CA ARG A 249 -13.30 12.38 -11.23
C ARG A 249 -12.77 10.98 -11.51
N ARG A 250 -11.46 10.78 -11.70
CA ARG A 250 -10.93 9.42 -11.93
C ARG A 250 -10.96 8.55 -10.67
N ASN A 251 -10.72 9.14 -9.51
CA ASN A 251 -10.76 8.41 -8.24
C ASN A 251 -12.22 8.19 -7.81
N ALA A 252 -13.04 9.23 -7.77
CA ALA A 252 -14.48 9.15 -7.45
C ALA A 252 -15.28 8.33 -8.49
N ASN A 253 -14.89 8.29 -9.78
CA ASN A 253 -15.52 7.37 -10.74
C ASN A 253 -15.00 5.93 -10.63
N ALA A 254 -13.91 5.67 -9.91
CA ALA A 254 -13.62 4.30 -9.47
C ALA A 254 -14.66 3.82 -8.43
N ASP A 255 -15.27 4.77 -7.70
CA ASP A 255 -16.33 4.52 -6.72
C ASP A 255 -17.74 4.54 -7.36
N THR A 256 -18.06 5.53 -8.21
CA THR A 256 -19.41 5.69 -8.82
C THR A 256 -19.71 4.78 -10.01
N ASN A 257 -18.72 4.23 -10.73
CA ASN A 257 -18.98 3.17 -11.73
C ASN A 257 -19.45 1.84 -11.09
N THR A 258 -19.60 1.80 -9.76
CA THR A 258 -20.30 0.74 -9.04
C THR A 258 -21.83 0.80 -9.27
N SER A 259 -22.37 1.96 -9.66
CA SER A 259 -23.80 2.19 -9.91
C SER A 259 -24.12 2.44 -11.41
N GLY A 260 -24.53 1.38 -12.12
CA GLY A 260 -25.52 1.47 -13.21
C GLY A 260 -25.11 1.95 -14.60
N GLN A 261 -24.33 1.17 -15.37
CA GLN A 261 -24.63 1.01 -16.81
C GLN A 261 -24.11 -0.32 -17.39
N SER A 262 -24.74 -0.78 -18.47
CA SER A 262 -24.75 -2.18 -18.92
C SER A 262 -23.42 -2.76 -19.40
N ILE A 263 -23.29 -4.07 -19.21
CA ILE A 263 -22.16 -4.88 -19.66
C ILE A 263 -22.12 -4.92 -21.20
N SER A 264 -21.09 -4.32 -21.79
CA SER A 264 -20.61 -4.66 -23.13
C SER A 264 -19.10 -4.94 -23.06
N SER A 265 -18.72 -6.12 -23.53
CA SER A 265 -17.43 -6.76 -23.23
C SER A 265 -16.27 -6.29 -24.11
N ASN A 266 -15.97 -4.98 -24.08
CA ASN A 266 -14.74 -4.45 -24.67
C ASN A 266 -13.61 -4.43 -23.63
N THR A 267 -12.70 -5.40 -23.74
CA THR A 267 -11.46 -5.46 -22.94
C THR A 267 -10.55 -4.30 -23.37
N ARG A 268 -10.62 -3.16 -22.66
CA ARG A 268 -9.84 -1.96 -22.98
C ARG A 268 -8.35 -2.19 -22.69
N ASP A 269 -7.49 -1.64 -23.55
CA ASP A 269 -6.04 -1.70 -23.42
C ASP A 269 -5.57 -0.63 -22.43
N SER A 270 -4.99 -1.01 -21.28
CA SER A 270 -4.49 -0.04 -20.28
C SER A 270 -3.27 0.76 -20.77
N SER A 271 -2.79 0.50 -21.99
CA SER A 271 -1.52 0.97 -22.55
C SER A 271 -0.26 0.48 -21.81
N ILE A 272 -0.41 -0.21 -20.66
CA ILE A 272 0.69 -0.89 -19.98
C ILE A 272 1.18 -2.04 -20.85
N ARG A 273 2.51 -2.18 -20.94
CA ARG A 273 3.22 -3.26 -21.62
C ARG A 273 4.10 -3.98 -20.60
N HIS A 274 4.03 -5.30 -20.58
CA HIS A 274 4.81 -6.13 -19.69
C HIS A 274 5.65 -7.13 -20.49
N LYS A 275 6.98 -7.06 -20.38
CA LYS A 275 7.90 -8.03 -20.97
C LYS A 275 8.11 -9.20 -20.01
N VAL A 276 7.62 -10.37 -20.40
CA VAL A 276 7.64 -11.62 -19.64
C VAL A 276 9.07 -12.02 -19.30
N LYS A 277 9.31 -12.31 -18.01
CA LYS A 277 10.57 -12.82 -17.48
C LYS A 277 10.49 -14.33 -17.22
N SER A 278 11.64 -14.95 -16.95
CA SER A 278 11.72 -16.36 -16.58
C SER A 278 10.89 -16.65 -15.33
N GLY A 279 10.07 -17.70 -15.37
CA GLY A 279 9.22 -18.14 -14.26
C GLY A 279 7.88 -17.40 -14.08
N GLU A 280 7.56 -16.38 -14.90
CA GLU A 280 6.29 -15.67 -14.82
C GLU A 280 5.13 -16.44 -15.49
N THR A 281 3.95 -16.45 -14.86
CA THR A 281 2.72 -17.11 -15.35
C THR A 281 1.59 -16.10 -15.56
N LEU A 282 0.58 -16.43 -16.37
CA LEU A 282 -0.60 -15.56 -16.57
C LEU A 282 -1.29 -15.22 -15.25
N ASP A 283 -1.41 -16.17 -14.31
CA ASP A 283 -2.03 -15.94 -12.99
C ASP A 283 -1.17 -15.06 -12.07
N ALA A 284 0.16 -15.14 -12.19
CA ALA A 284 1.08 -14.25 -11.47
C ALA A 284 1.03 -12.82 -12.04
N LEU A 285 1.01 -12.66 -13.37
CA LEU A 285 0.80 -11.36 -14.02
C LEU A 285 -0.58 -10.78 -13.69
N ALA A 286 -1.61 -11.61 -13.71
CA ALA A 286 -2.98 -11.25 -13.36
C ALA A 286 -3.03 -10.64 -11.95
N LYS A 287 -2.48 -11.33 -10.94
CA LYS A 287 -2.38 -10.81 -9.58
C LYS A 287 -1.51 -9.55 -9.47
N LYS A 288 -0.37 -9.53 -10.16
CA LYS A 288 0.59 -8.40 -10.17
C LYS A 288 0.02 -7.10 -10.74
N TYR A 289 -0.83 -7.20 -11.75
CA TYR A 289 -1.49 -6.07 -12.40
C TYR A 289 -2.95 -5.88 -11.92
N ASN A 290 -3.39 -6.67 -10.94
CA ASN A 290 -4.78 -6.73 -10.46
C ASN A 290 -5.81 -6.84 -11.62
N VAL A 291 -5.58 -7.78 -12.54
CA VAL A 291 -6.43 -8.09 -13.69
C VAL A 291 -6.81 -9.58 -13.72
N LYS A 292 -7.78 -9.99 -14.53
CA LYS A 292 -8.03 -11.42 -14.77
C LYS A 292 -7.02 -11.98 -15.77
N ALA A 293 -6.52 -13.19 -15.49
CA ALA A 293 -5.63 -13.93 -16.41
C ALA A 293 -6.28 -14.16 -17.79
N THR A 294 -7.59 -14.39 -17.82
CA THR A 294 -8.40 -14.53 -19.04
C THR A 294 -8.39 -13.28 -19.91
N ASP A 295 -8.23 -12.10 -19.30
CA ASP A 295 -8.40 -10.82 -19.99
C ASP A 295 -7.05 -10.35 -20.56
N ILE A 296 -5.95 -10.65 -19.87
CA ILE A 296 -4.60 -10.65 -20.49
C ILE A 296 -4.58 -11.63 -21.67
N GLN A 297 -5.11 -12.84 -21.51
CA GLN A 297 -5.10 -13.86 -22.56
C GLN A 297 -5.90 -13.42 -23.79
N LYS A 298 -7.10 -12.86 -23.61
CA LYS A 298 -7.95 -12.32 -24.68
C LYS A 298 -7.34 -11.10 -25.37
N LEU A 299 -6.89 -10.08 -24.63
CA LEU A 299 -6.33 -8.85 -25.19
C LEU A 299 -5.09 -9.12 -26.07
N ASN A 300 -4.30 -10.14 -25.72
CA ASN A 300 -3.12 -10.56 -26.47
C ASN A 300 -3.39 -11.69 -27.48
N LYS A 301 -4.66 -12.09 -27.69
CA LYS A 301 -5.08 -13.18 -28.61
C LYS A 301 -4.34 -14.51 -28.36
N LEU A 302 -3.98 -14.81 -27.11
CA LEU A 302 -3.18 -15.98 -26.76
C LEU A 302 -4.04 -17.25 -26.73
N LYS A 303 -3.76 -18.20 -27.64
CA LYS A 303 -4.38 -19.54 -27.63
C LYS A 303 -3.85 -20.47 -26.51
N ARG A 304 -2.82 -20.06 -25.76
CA ARG A 304 -2.14 -20.84 -24.71
C ARG A 304 -2.19 -20.14 -23.34
N LYS A 305 -2.09 -20.93 -22.26
CA LYS A 305 -1.98 -20.43 -20.88
C LYS A 305 -0.53 -20.21 -20.40
N THR A 306 0.45 -20.83 -21.04
CA THR A 306 1.89 -20.65 -20.78
C THR A 306 2.41 -19.38 -21.42
N LEU A 307 3.42 -18.73 -20.83
CA LEU A 307 4.04 -17.51 -21.35
C LEU A 307 5.44 -17.80 -21.93
N ARG A 308 5.85 -17.05 -22.95
CA ARG A 308 7.20 -17.16 -23.53
C ARG A 308 8.10 -16.07 -22.95
N ILE A 309 9.31 -16.43 -22.53
CA ILE A 309 10.28 -15.47 -21.99
C ILE A 309 10.63 -14.44 -23.07
N GLY A 310 10.61 -13.15 -22.72
CA GLY A 310 10.85 -12.03 -23.63
C GLY A 310 9.61 -11.55 -24.41
N GLU A 311 8.50 -12.29 -24.39
CA GLU A 311 7.21 -11.89 -24.96
C GLU A 311 6.69 -10.61 -24.30
N THR A 312 6.16 -9.65 -25.08
CA THR A 312 5.60 -8.41 -24.52
C THR A 312 4.08 -8.45 -24.59
N LEU A 313 3.45 -8.48 -23.42
CA LEU A 313 2.00 -8.56 -23.25
C LEU A 313 1.42 -7.17 -22.98
N LYS A 314 0.31 -6.87 -23.64
CA LYS A 314 -0.61 -5.80 -23.28
C LYS A 314 -1.35 -6.19 -22.00
N ILE A 315 -1.46 -5.29 -21.04
CA ILE A 315 -2.24 -5.54 -19.83
C ILE A 315 -3.63 -4.90 -20.02
N PRO A 316 -4.74 -5.61 -19.74
CA PRO A 316 -6.07 -5.03 -19.83
C PRO A 316 -6.30 -3.99 -18.73
N ASP A 317 -7.14 -3.02 -18.99
CA ASP A 317 -7.59 -2.06 -17.99
C ASP A 317 -8.61 -2.74 -17.05
N ASN A 318 -8.26 -2.88 -15.77
CA ASN A 318 -9.14 -3.53 -14.80
C ASN A 318 -10.09 -2.51 -14.16
N GLY A 319 -11.17 -2.22 -14.88
CA GLY A 319 -12.27 -1.42 -14.37
C GLY A 319 -13.04 -2.12 -13.24
N LYS A 320 -12.49 -2.15 -12.02
CA LYS A 320 -13.18 -1.91 -10.73
C LYS A 320 -12.30 -2.09 -9.48
N SER A 321 -12.70 -1.36 -8.44
CA SER A 321 -12.27 -1.50 -7.05
C SER A 321 -12.97 -2.69 -6.33
N SER A 322 -12.54 -2.89 -5.09
CA SER A 322 -13.28 -3.40 -3.92
C SER A 322 -13.36 -4.90 -3.56
N THR A 323 -13.34 -5.10 -2.25
CA THR A 323 -13.65 -6.33 -1.49
C THR A 323 -15.14 -6.46 -1.15
N LYS A 324 -15.56 -7.68 -0.75
CA LYS A 324 -16.75 -8.11 0.05
C LYS A 324 -17.74 -7.03 0.56
N GLY A 325 -19.06 -7.27 0.60
CA GLY A 325 -19.83 -8.50 0.29
C GLY A 325 -21.27 -8.47 0.85
N GLU A 326 -21.91 -9.65 0.93
CA GLU A 326 -23.28 -9.97 1.42
C GLU A 326 -24.49 -9.76 0.48
N GLU A 327 -25.45 -10.69 0.59
CA GLU A 327 -26.61 -10.92 -0.29
C GLU A 327 -27.94 -10.62 0.42
N LYS A 328 -29.03 -10.50 -0.37
CA LYS A 328 -30.33 -11.10 -0.02
C LYS A 328 -31.10 -11.63 -1.24
N THR A 329 -31.10 -12.96 -1.37
CA THR A 329 -32.24 -13.86 -1.62
C THR A 329 -33.36 -13.50 -2.61
N ASP A 330 -33.34 -14.16 -3.78
CA ASP A 330 -34.37 -15.07 -4.35
C ASP A 330 -33.94 -15.43 -5.80
N LYS A 331 -34.17 -16.59 -6.42
CA LYS A 331 -34.52 -18.01 -6.12
C LYS A 331 -34.02 -18.81 -7.35
N GLN A 332 -33.74 -20.11 -7.38
CA GLN A 332 -33.73 -21.26 -6.47
C GLN A 332 -32.79 -22.30 -7.12
N ASN A 333 -31.89 -22.99 -6.38
CA ASN A 333 -31.50 -24.40 -6.64
C ASN A 333 -30.42 -24.90 -5.66
N VAL A 334 -30.89 -25.66 -4.66
CA VAL A 334 -30.20 -26.68 -3.86
C VAL A 334 -28.82 -26.32 -3.28
N THR A 335 -28.82 -25.73 -2.08
CA THR A 335 -27.68 -25.71 -1.16
C THR A 335 -27.62 -26.97 -0.30
N PRO A 336 -26.44 -27.53 0.01
CA PRO A 336 -26.28 -28.46 1.12
C PRO A 336 -26.26 -27.68 2.45
N ASP A 337 -27.16 -28.04 3.37
CA ASP A 337 -27.28 -27.42 4.69
C ASP A 337 -26.02 -27.68 5.55
N ILE A 338 -25.34 -26.61 5.98
CA ILE A 338 -24.05 -26.72 6.71
C ILE A 338 -24.33 -27.03 8.18
N LYS A 339 -24.33 -28.33 8.51
CA LYS A 339 -24.58 -28.82 9.87
C LYS A 339 -23.44 -28.45 10.83
N ASP A 340 -23.79 -28.11 12.07
CA ASP A 340 -22.84 -27.88 13.17
C ASP A 340 -22.36 -29.23 13.71
N SER A 341 -21.04 -29.49 13.71
CA SER A 341 -20.48 -30.74 14.27
C SER A 341 -20.57 -30.82 15.79
N GLY A 342 -20.95 -29.72 16.46
CA GLY A 342 -20.90 -29.58 17.92
C GLY A 342 -19.50 -29.23 18.44
N ILE A 343 -18.44 -29.43 17.66
CA ILE A 343 -17.07 -29.09 18.05
C ILE A 343 -16.93 -27.56 18.20
N ARG A 344 -16.23 -27.14 19.25
CA ARG A 344 -15.86 -25.75 19.53
C ARG A 344 -14.34 -25.66 19.61
N HIS A 345 -13.76 -24.73 18.87
CA HIS A 345 -12.32 -24.55 18.78
C HIS A 345 -11.93 -23.15 19.23
N LYS A 346 -11.14 -23.03 20.31
CA LYS A 346 -10.59 -21.77 20.79
C LYS A 346 -9.29 -21.44 20.07
N VAL A 347 -9.34 -20.41 19.24
CA VAL A 347 -8.24 -19.92 18.39
C VAL A 347 -7.02 -19.56 19.24
N SER A 348 -5.89 -20.17 18.89
CA SER A 348 -4.58 -19.91 19.49
C SER A 348 -3.76 -18.92 18.67
N SER A 349 -2.72 -18.34 19.28
CA SER A 349 -1.85 -17.38 18.58
C SER A 349 -1.18 -18.01 17.36
N GLY A 350 -1.35 -17.39 16.19
CA GLY A 350 -0.82 -17.84 14.91
C GLY A 350 -1.72 -18.82 14.12
N GLU A 351 -2.88 -19.24 14.64
CA GLU A 351 -3.82 -20.05 13.84
C GLU A 351 -4.50 -19.22 12.72
N THR A 352 -4.69 -19.85 11.57
CA THR A 352 -5.35 -19.25 10.40
C THR A 352 -6.58 -20.06 10.01
N LEU A 353 -7.57 -19.39 9.41
CA LEU A 353 -8.78 -20.05 8.92
C LEU A 353 -8.48 -21.23 7.98
N SER A 354 -7.49 -21.08 7.09
CA SER A 354 -7.07 -22.15 6.18
C SER A 354 -6.42 -23.33 6.92
N GLY A 355 -5.58 -23.06 7.92
CA GLY A 355 -5.00 -24.10 8.77
C GLY A 355 -6.06 -24.82 9.61
N LEU A 356 -7.08 -24.09 10.07
CA LEU A 356 -8.20 -24.63 10.85
C LEU A 356 -9.12 -25.51 9.97
N ALA A 357 -9.40 -25.06 8.76
CA ALA A 357 -10.14 -25.83 7.74
C ALA A 357 -9.43 -27.14 7.40
N GLN A 358 -8.10 -27.10 7.23
CA GLN A 358 -7.28 -28.29 7.01
C GLN A 358 -7.26 -29.22 8.24
N LYS A 359 -7.15 -28.67 9.45
CA LYS A 359 -7.14 -29.41 10.74
C LYS A 359 -8.42 -30.21 10.97
N TYR A 360 -9.58 -29.68 10.57
CA TYR A 360 -10.88 -30.34 10.72
C TYR A 360 -11.41 -30.99 9.43
N ASN A 361 -10.65 -30.94 8.33
CA ASN A 361 -11.03 -31.45 7.01
C ASN A 361 -12.41 -30.92 6.54
N VAL A 362 -12.59 -29.60 6.63
CA VAL A 362 -13.76 -28.83 6.16
C VAL A 362 -13.29 -27.74 5.20
N LYS A 363 -14.20 -27.05 4.48
CA LYS A 363 -13.77 -25.86 3.73
C LYS A 363 -13.67 -24.66 4.66
N ALA A 364 -12.73 -23.76 4.37
CA ALA A 364 -12.60 -22.49 5.07
C ALA A 364 -13.84 -21.59 4.94
N ALA A 365 -14.57 -21.70 3.82
CA ALA A 365 -15.85 -21.03 3.61
C ALA A 365 -16.91 -21.52 4.62
N ASP A 366 -17.05 -22.84 4.77
CA ASP A 366 -18.04 -23.45 5.65
C ASP A 366 -17.83 -23.03 7.14
N ILE A 367 -16.57 -22.88 7.59
CA ILE A 367 -16.25 -22.32 8.93
C ILE A 367 -16.71 -20.86 9.04
N LEU A 368 -16.49 -20.02 8.01
CA LEU A 368 -16.93 -18.63 8.03
C LEU A 368 -18.45 -18.53 8.12
N GLU A 369 -19.14 -19.34 7.32
CA GLU A 369 -20.59 -19.33 7.20
C GLU A 369 -21.27 -19.79 8.50
N LEU A 370 -20.84 -20.93 9.06
CA LEU A 370 -21.36 -21.46 10.32
C LEU A 370 -21.15 -20.52 11.53
N ASN A 371 -20.08 -19.71 11.50
CA ASN A 371 -19.76 -18.71 12.53
C ASN A 371 -20.21 -17.29 12.17
N LYS A 372 -20.84 -17.08 11.01
CA LYS A 372 -21.26 -15.75 10.50
C LYS A 372 -20.11 -14.73 10.45
N LEU A 373 -18.89 -15.18 10.15
CA LEU A 373 -17.68 -14.37 10.11
C LEU A 373 -17.51 -13.66 8.75
N LYS A 374 -17.64 -12.33 8.75
CA LYS A 374 -17.41 -11.51 7.54
C LYS A 374 -15.93 -11.43 7.12
N ARG A 375 -15.00 -11.69 8.06
CA ARG A 375 -13.53 -11.57 7.90
C ARG A 375 -12.85 -12.94 7.85
N GLN A 376 -11.65 -13.03 7.24
CA GLN A 376 -10.83 -14.26 7.21
C GLN A 376 -9.75 -14.31 8.31
N THR A 377 -9.56 -13.22 9.05
CA THR A 377 -8.63 -13.11 10.19
C THR A 377 -9.29 -13.64 11.47
N LEU A 378 -8.61 -14.55 12.16
CA LEU A 378 -9.06 -15.10 13.44
C LEU A 378 -8.44 -14.31 14.59
N HIS A 379 -9.19 -14.06 15.67
CA HIS A 379 -8.65 -13.40 16.86
C HIS A 379 -8.23 -14.43 17.91
N VAL A 380 -7.09 -14.19 18.58
CA VAL A 380 -6.60 -15.10 19.63
C VAL A 380 -7.59 -15.11 20.80
N GLY A 381 -8.00 -16.31 21.23
CA GLY A 381 -9.00 -16.53 22.25
C GLY A 381 -10.44 -16.64 21.74
N GLU A 382 -10.71 -16.34 20.47
CA GLU A 382 -12.03 -16.50 19.84
C GLU A 382 -12.43 -17.98 19.75
N THR A 383 -13.68 -18.33 20.06
CA THR A 383 -14.17 -19.71 20.01
C THR A 383 -15.07 -19.91 18.78
N LEU A 384 -14.64 -20.79 17.88
CA LEU A 384 -15.31 -21.06 16.61
C LEU A 384 -16.01 -22.42 16.62
N LYS A 385 -17.22 -22.47 16.07
CA LYS A 385 -17.92 -23.69 15.68
C LYS A 385 -17.25 -24.34 14.49
N VAL A 386 -17.19 -25.67 14.44
CA VAL A 386 -16.66 -26.39 13.29
C VAL A 386 -17.80 -27.05 12.51
N PRO A 387 -17.88 -26.92 11.18
CA PRO A 387 -18.83 -27.64 10.35
C PRO A 387 -18.68 -29.15 10.46
N ASP A 388 -19.79 -29.86 10.37
CA ASP A 388 -19.81 -31.29 10.08
C ASP A 388 -19.30 -31.51 8.64
N ASN A 389 -18.35 -32.44 8.48
CA ASN A 389 -17.75 -32.78 7.20
C ASN A 389 -18.42 -33.99 6.53
N GLY A 390 -19.56 -34.46 7.07
CA GLY A 390 -20.33 -35.58 6.53
C GLY A 390 -19.67 -36.95 6.72
N LYS A 391 -18.59 -37.01 7.52
CA LYS A 391 -17.93 -38.25 7.94
C LYS A 391 -18.13 -38.45 9.44
N ASN A 392 -19.35 -38.88 9.79
CA ASN A 392 -19.70 -39.36 11.14
C ASN A 392 -18.62 -40.39 11.60
N ASN A 393 -18.30 -40.56 12.89
CA ASN A 393 -19.09 -40.29 14.09
C ASN A 393 -18.17 -40.32 15.34
N ILE A 394 -17.89 -39.21 16.04
CA ILE A 394 -17.43 -39.24 17.44
C ILE A 394 -18.01 -38.04 18.21
N LYS A 395 -18.99 -38.31 19.08
CA LYS A 395 -19.35 -37.40 20.17
C LYS A 395 -18.30 -37.48 21.28
N SER A 396 -18.12 -36.37 21.98
CA SER A 396 -17.26 -36.25 23.15
C SER A 396 -17.72 -37.13 24.31
N GLU A 397 -16.81 -37.87 24.93
CA GLU A 397 -16.90 -38.22 26.35
C GLU A 397 -15.49 -38.46 26.94
N GLU A 398 -15.20 -37.80 28.06
CA GLU A 398 -14.04 -38.14 28.88
C GLU A 398 -14.38 -39.34 29.76
N LYS A 399 -13.65 -40.45 29.61
CA LYS A 399 -13.14 -41.23 30.76
C LYS A 399 -12.17 -42.36 30.37
N THR A 400 -11.00 -42.34 31.00
CA THR A 400 -10.29 -43.49 31.56
C THR A 400 -10.56 -44.89 30.96
N ASN A 401 -9.63 -45.43 30.16
CA ASN A 401 -8.54 -46.24 30.73
C ASN A 401 -7.51 -46.72 29.69
N LYS A 402 -6.34 -47.13 30.22
CA LYS A 402 -5.21 -47.72 29.50
C LYS A 402 -5.63 -48.90 28.59
N GLY A 403 -5.23 -48.84 27.33
CA GLY A 403 -5.11 -49.98 26.42
C GLY A 403 -3.87 -49.77 25.54
N ASN A 404 -2.83 -50.59 25.72
CA ASN A 404 -1.55 -50.39 25.04
C ASN A 404 -1.67 -50.58 23.52
N ALA A 405 -1.51 -49.49 22.78
CA ALA A 405 -0.85 -49.51 21.48
C ALA A 405 0.37 -48.61 21.58
N THR A 406 1.50 -49.18 22.02
CA THR A 406 2.78 -48.47 22.11
C THR A 406 3.27 -48.10 20.72
N SER A 407 2.89 -46.91 20.23
CA SER A 407 3.65 -46.24 19.17
C SER A 407 5.00 -45.84 19.75
N ASN A 408 5.94 -46.79 19.73
CA ASN A 408 7.31 -46.56 20.17
C ASN A 408 7.96 -45.61 19.15
N ILE A 409 7.87 -44.29 19.39
CA ILE A 409 8.34 -43.27 18.45
C ILE A 409 9.86 -43.29 18.43
N GLN A 410 10.39 -44.11 17.53
CA GLN A 410 11.82 -44.27 17.35
C GLN A 410 12.44 -42.95 16.91
N ASP A 411 13.43 -42.49 17.68
CA ASP A 411 14.23 -41.32 17.35
C ASP A 411 15.00 -41.60 16.05
N SER A 412 14.89 -40.72 15.05
CA SER A 412 15.60 -40.89 13.77
C SER A 412 17.09 -40.62 13.84
N GLY A 413 17.60 -40.12 14.98
CA GLY A 413 18.93 -39.50 15.07
C GLY A 413 18.95 -38.05 14.57
N VAL A 414 18.16 -37.73 13.53
CA VAL A 414 18.11 -36.39 12.93
C VAL A 414 17.69 -35.33 13.94
N ARG A 415 18.45 -34.21 13.94
CA ARG A 415 18.20 -33.00 14.72
C ARG A 415 17.99 -31.82 13.78
N HIS A 416 16.87 -31.13 13.92
CA HIS A 416 16.52 -29.96 13.14
C HIS A 416 16.65 -28.69 14.00
N LYS A 417 17.61 -27.81 13.66
CA LYS A 417 17.74 -26.50 14.32
C LYS A 417 16.80 -25.48 13.69
N VAL A 418 15.80 -25.06 14.46
CA VAL A 418 14.69 -24.17 14.06
C VAL A 418 15.21 -22.81 13.57
N LYS A 419 14.71 -22.35 12.43
CA LYS A 419 14.96 -21.02 11.85
C LYS A 419 13.77 -20.08 12.05
N SER A 420 14.02 -18.79 11.87
CA SER A 420 12.96 -17.76 11.96
C SER A 420 11.83 -18.04 10.95
N GLY A 421 10.60 -18.15 11.45
CA GLY A 421 9.41 -18.45 10.66
C GLY A 421 9.12 -19.94 10.42
N GLU A 422 9.97 -20.88 10.88
CA GLU A 422 9.64 -22.31 10.84
C GLU A 422 8.62 -22.68 11.93
N THR A 423 7.67 -23.57 11.59
CA THR A 423 6.60 -24.03 12.49
C THR A 423 6.61 -25.55 12.59
N LEU A 424 6.04 -26.12 13.65
CA LEU A 424 5.91 -27.59 13.77
C LEU A 424 5.20 -28.22 12.57
N GLY A 425 4.16 -27.57 12.02
CA GLY A 425 3.48 -28.01 10.80
C GLY A 425 4.41 -28.02 9.58
N GLY A 426 5.23 -26.98 9.41
CA GLY A 426 6.24 -26.92 8.36
C GLY A 426 7.33 -27.97 8.50
N LEU A 427 7.81 -28.23 9.72
CA LEU A 427 8.76 -29.32 10.02
C LEU A 427 8.14 -30.69 9.74
N ALA A 428 6.91 -30.93 10.20
CA ALA A 428 6.18 -32.17 9.96
C ALA A 428 6.02 -32.47 8.46
N GLN A 429 5.59 -31.46 7.68
CA GLN A 429 5.48 -31.56 6.23
C GLN A 429 6.84 -31.83 5.55
N LYS A 430 7.91 -31.15 5.99
CA LYS A 430 9.27 -31.27 5.45
C LYS A 430 9.86 -32.68 5.63
N TYR A 431 9.72 -33.25 6.83
CA TYR A 431 10.24 -34.57 7.17
C TYR A 431 9.25 -35.72 6.87
N GLY A 432 7.99 -35.40 6.54
CA GLY A 432 6.95 -36.39 6.22
C GLY A 432 6.46 -37.17 7.44
N VAL A 433 6.46 -36.53 8.62
CA VAL A 433 6.04 -37.06 9.93
C VAL A 433 4.77 -36.33 10.40
N LYS A 434 4.13 -36.78 11.49
CA LYS A 434 3.04 -36.01 12.12
C LYS A 434 3.61 -34.97 13.10
N THR A 435 2.88 -33.88 13.31
CA THR A 435 3.20 -32.87 14.33
C THR A 435 3.15 -33.41 15.75
N ALA A 436 2.18 -34.30 16.04
CA ALA A 436 2.06 -35.00 17.31
C ALA A 436 3.33 -35.80 17.63
N ASP A 437 3.82 -36.58 16.67
CA ASP A 437 5.01 -37.41 16.83
C ASP A 437 6.27 -36.58 17.16
N ILE A 438 6.41 -35.39 16.56
CA ILE A 438 7.48 -34.43 16.90
C ILE A 438 7.30 -33.91 18.34
N LEU A 439 6.09 -33.51 18.72
CA LEU A 439 5.81 -32.99 20.07
C LEU A 439 6.14 -34.03 21.15
N GLU A 440 5.71 -35.27 20.95
CA GLU A 440 5.91 -36.39 21.86
C GLU A 440 7.39 -36.76 22.00
N LEU A 441 8.11 -36.96 20.88
CA LEU A 441 9.54 -37.29 20.87
C LEU A 441 10.41 -36.22 21.55
N ASN A 442 10.00 -34.95 21.49
CA ASN A 442 10.69 -33.83 22.11
C ASN A 442 10.14 -33.44 23.49
N LYS A 443 9.11 -34.14 24.00
CA LYS A 443 8.41 -33.83 25.26
C LYS A 443 7.91 -32.37 25.33
N LEU A 444 7.54 -31.79 24.18
CA LEU A 444 7.13 -30.40 24.07
C LEU A 444 5.67 -30.22 24.49
N LYS A 445 5.45 -29.48 25.58
CA LYS A 445 4.12 -29.06 26.05
C LYS A 445 3.51 -27.89 25.26
N ARG A 446 4.19 -27.38 24.23
CA ARG A 446 3.82 -26.19 23.45
C ARG A 446 4.00 -26.44 21.96
N GLN A 447 3.22 -25.75 21.12
CA GLN A 447 3.30 -25.86 19.66
C GLN A 447 4.20 -24.79 19.00
N THR A 448 4.70 -23.83 19.79
CA THR A 448 5.62 -22.78 19.34
C THR A 448 7.07 -23.25 19.39
N LEU A 449 7.78 -23.08 18.28
CA LEU A 449 9.22 -23.36 18.16
C LEU A 449 10.02 -22.07 18.38
N HIS A 450 11.10 -22.14 19.16
CA HIS A 450 11.98 -20.99 19.35
C HIS A 450 13.12 -21.02 18.32
N VAL A 451 13.49 -19.86 17.79
CA VAL A 451 14.59 -19.77 16.81
C VAL A 451 15.91 -20.22 17.46
N GLY A 452 16.58 -21.19 16.85
CA GLY A 452 17.79 -21.82 17.36
C GLY A 452 17.55 -23.08 18.21
N GLU A 453 16.31 -23.42 18.54
CA GLU A 453 15.93 -24.66 19.23
C GLU A 453 16.26 -25.89 18.39
N SER A 454 16.70 -26.99 19.01
CA SER A 454 17.05 -28.24 18.33
C SER A 454 15.96 -29.29 18.53
N ILE A 455 15.29 -29.66 17.45
CA ILE A 455 14.12 -30.54 17.44
C ILE A 455 14.50 -31.91 16.89
N LYS A 456 14.31 -32.96 17.69
CA LYS A 456 14.41 -34.36 17.28
C LYS A 456 13.32 -34.70 16.26
N ILE A 457 13.67 -35.41 15.19
CA ILE A 457 12.70 -35.85 14.19
C ILE A 457 12.33 -37.33 14.42
N PRO A 458 11.04 -37.72 14.35
CA PRO A 458 10.62 -39.12 14.37
C PRO A 458 11.11 -39.94 13.17
N GLY A 459 11.50 -41.19 13.41
CA GLY A 459 11.98 -42.14 12.39
C GLY A 459 10.91 -42.68 11.43
N ASN A 460 9.64 -42.44 11.71
CA ASN A 460 8.52 -42.89 10.87
C ASN A 460 8.28 -42.01 9.61
N GLY A 461 9.13 -41.01 9.37
CA GLY A 461 8.99 -40.05 8.27
C GLY A 461 9.51 -40.54 6.92
N LYS A 462 8.72 -40.33 5.86
CA LYS A 462 9.06 -40.77 4.49
C LYS A 462 10.36 -40.15 3.92
N ASN A 463 10.87 -39.08 4.52
CA ASN A 463 12.05 -38.34 4.05
C ASN A 463 13.25 -38.41 5.01
N VAL A 464 13.24 -39.31 6.01
CA VAL A 464 14.26 -39.36 7.08
C VAL A 464 15.62 -39.89 6.59
N ALA A 465 15.63 -40.94 5.76
CA ALA A 465 16.84 -41.71 5.42
C ALA A 465 17.73 -41.10 4.30
N LYS A 466 17.80 -39.77 4.16
CA LYS A 466 18.58 -39.10 3.08
C LYS A 466 19.69 -38.16 3.56
N THR A 467 20.01 -38.15 4.85
CA THR A 467 21.08 -37.31 5.40
C THR A 467 21.78 -37.96 6.60
N GLU A 468 22.73 -38.84 6.31
CA GLU A 468 23.87 -39.08 7.20
C GLU A 468 25.04 -39.59 6.36
N ASP A 469 25.92 -38.67 5.94
CA ASP A 469 27.36 -38.93 5.98
C ASP A 469 28.22 -37.65 5.87
N ASN A 470 29.33 -37.65 6.61
CA ASN A 470 30.48 -36.74 6.53
C ASN A 470 30.31 -35.22 6.81
N ALA A 471 30.63 -34.85 8.05
CA ALA A 471 31.38 -33.63 8.37
C ALA A 471 32.91 -33.90 8.29
N PRO A 472 33.81 -32.90 8.33
CA PRO A 472 33.65 -31.48 8.00
C PRO A 472 34.71 -31.00 6.97
N LYS A 473 34.29 -30.42 5.85
CA LYS A 473 35.11 -29.42 5.13
C LYS A 473 34.28 -28.18 4.77
N ASN A 474 34.72 -27.08 5.36
CA ASN A 474 34.32 -25.69 5.18
C ASN A 474 33.51 -25.37 3.90
N THR A 475 32.22 -25.00 4.05
CA THR A 475 31.58 -23.91 3.28
C THR A 475 30.18 -23.63 3.82
N ASN A 476 29.92 -22.38 4.19
CA ASN A 476 28.56 -21.90 4.49
C ASN A 476 27.62 -22.08 3.29
N LYS A 477 26.35 -22.38 3.56
CA LYS A 477 25.27 -22.19 2.59
C LYS A 477 23.99 -21.71 3.26
N GLU A 478 23.90 -20.40 3.32
CA GLU A 478 22.66 -19.64 3.30
C GLU A 478 21.67 -20.23 2.26
N THR A 479 20.40 -19.86 2.36
CA THR A 479 19.47 -19.95 1.22
C THR A 479 20.02 -19.12 0.07
N LYS A 480 20.66 -19.80 -0.89
CA LYS A 480 21.24 -19.16 -2.07
C LYS A 480 20.20 -18.26 -2.75
N PRO A 481 20.53 -16.99 -3.01
CA PRO A 481 19.75 -16.21 -3.95
C PRO A 481 19.96 -16.76 -5.36
N SER A 482 19.13 -16.30 -6.31
CA SER A 482 19.24 -16.65 -7.73
C SER A 482 20.69 -16.56 -8.22
N LYS A 483 21.07 -17.46 -9.13
CA LYS A 483 22.43 -17.55 -9.69
C LYS A 483 22.89 -16.24 -10.37
N ASP A 484 21.93 -15.37 -10.70
CA ASP A 484 22.12 -14.04 -11.31
C ASP A 484 22.11 -12.87 -10.30
N MET A 485 21.94 -13.11 -8.98
CA MET A 485 21.88 -12.01 -8.01
C MET A 485 23.28 -11.50 -7.65
N PRO A 486 23.59 -10.20 -7.89
CA PRO A 486 24.91 -9.65 -7.62
C PRO A 486 25.19 -9.66 -6.11
N LYS A 487 26.46 -9.84 -5.73
CA LYS A 487 26.84 -9.83 -4.30
C LYS A 487 26.65 -8.46 -3.65
N TYR A 488 26.84 -7.42 -4.44
CA TYR A 488 26.69 -6.03 -4.02
C TYR A 488 25.79 -5.27 -5.01
N HIS A 489 25.08 -4.28 -4.48
CA HIS A 489 24.35 -3.29 -5.25
C HIS A 489 25.00 -1.92 -5.06
N VAL A 490 25.20 -1.17 -6.14
CA VAL A 490 25.57 0.24 -6.07
C VAL A 490 24.28 1.05 -6.12
N ILE A 491 24.00 1.78 -5.04
CA ILE A 491 22.80 2.59 -4.86
C ILE A 491 22.70 3.59 -6.02
N LYS A 492 21.68 3.43 -6.87
CA LYS A 492 21.40 4.35 -7.97
C LYS A 492 20.98 5.71 -7.41
N LYS A 493 21.01 6.75 -8.26
CA LYS A 493 20.57 8.10 -7.87
C LYS A 493 19.16 8.04 -7.27
N ASP A 494 19.03 8.59 -6.06
CA ASP A 494 17.79 8.63 -5.27
C ASP A 494 17.17 7.24 -4.96
N GLN A 495 17.95 6.17 -4.91
CA GLN A 495 17.46 4.84 -4.53
C GLN A 495 17.52 4.61 -3.01
N THR A 496 16.48 4.01 -2.42
CA THR A 496 16.39 3.72 -0.98
C THR A 496 16.74 2.27 -0.65
N LEU A 497 17.06 1.97 0.61
CA LEU A 497 17.28 0.60 1.08
C LEU A 497 16.03 -0.27 0.90
N TYR A 498 14.84 0.31 1.05
CA TYR A 498 13.55 -0.33 0.74
C TYR A 498 13.35 -0.58 -0.77
N ALA A 499 13.79 0.33 -1.64
CA ALA A 499 13.76 0.12 -3.09
C ALA A 499 14.67 -1.04 -3.51
N VAL A 500 15.86 -1.18 -2.90
CA VAL A 500 16.74 -2.35 -3.08
C VAL A 500 16.09 -3.61 -2.51
N SER A 501 15.49 -3.54 -1.32
CA SER A 501 14.72 -4.63 -0.70
C SER A 501 13.67 -5.20 -1.66
N ARG A 502 12.92 -4.33 -2.36
CA ARG A 502 11.94 -4.75 -3.37
C ARG A 502 12.54 -5.15 -4.72
N GLU A 503 13.66 -4.56 -5.14
CA GLU A 503 14.35 -4.93 -6.39
C GLU A 503 14.85 -6.39 -6.34
N TYR A 504 15.28 -6.86 -5.17
CA TYR A 504 15.87 -8.20 -4.98
C TYR A 504 15.03 -9.17 -4.13
N GLY A 505 13.89 -8.73 -3.57
CA GLY A 505 13.04 -9.56 -2.71
C GLY A 505 13.66 -9.88 -1.34
N ILE A 506 14.62 -9.07 -0.89
CA ILE A 506 15.37 -9.25 0.37
C ILE A 506 14.75 -8.35 1.43
N PRO A 507 14.32 -8.84 2.61
CA PRO A 507 13.79 -7.97 3.67
C PRO A 507 14.78 -6.87 4.07
N VAL A 508 14.30 -5.65 4.36
CA VAL A 508 15.15 -4.52 4.79
C VAL A 508 16.05 -4.88 5.98
N ASN A 509 15.51 -5.60 6.96
CA ASN A 509 16.27 -6.09 8.12
C ASN A 509 17.43 -7.03 7.72
N THR A 510 17.23 -7.87 6.69
CA THR A 510 18.31 -8.71 6.14
C THR A 510 19.40 -7.85 5.47
N LEU A 511 19.02 -6.82 4.72
CA LEU A 511 19.99 -5.87 4.16
C LEU A 511 20.75 -5.09 5.23
N LEU A 512 20.10 -4.71 6.33
CA LEU A 512 20.76 -4.05 7.48
C LEU A 512 21.79 -4.98 8.14
N LYS A 513 21.43 -6.25 8.38
CA LYS A 513 22.35 -7.25 8.95
C LYS A 513 23.57 -7.50 8.07
N LEU A 514 23.39 -7.51 6.76
CA LEU A 514 24.48 -7.63 5.78
C LEU A 514 25.34 -6.36 5.65
N ASN A 515 24.87 -5.22 6.18
CA ASN A 515 25.53 -3.93 6.06
C ASN A 515 25.55 -3.19 7.41
N PRO A 516 26.24 -3.71 8.44
CA PRO A 516 26.20 -3.16 9.81
C PRO A 516 26.76 -1.73 9.94
N LYS A 517 27.42 -1.21 8.90
CA LYS A 517 27.89 0.19 8.82
C LYS A 517 26.79 1.19 8.38
N LEU A 518 25.61 0.73 7.95
CA LEU A 518 24.47 1.59 7.62
C LEU A 518 23.75 2.08 8.88
N LYS A 519 24.20 3.22 9.41
CA LYS A 519 23.47 3.91 10.50
C LYS A 519 22.06 4.31 10.01
N ASP A 520 21.05 3.92 10.79
CA ASP A 520 19.62 4.22 10.59
C ASP A 520 19.04 3.84 9.21
N GLY A 521 19.65 2.88 8.51
CA GLY A 521 19.20 2.41 7.20
C GLY A 521 19.27 3.44 6.06
N LYS A 522 19.88 4.60 6.32
CA LYS A 522 20.10 5.65 5.32
C LYS A 522 21.18 5.19 4.34
N VAL A 523 20.93 5.35 3.04
CA VAL A 523 21.84 5.02 1.94
C VAL A 523 22.08 6.25 1.05
N ILE A 524 23.29 6.39 0.50
CA ILE A 524 23.66 7.50 -0.40
C ILE A 524 23.95 7.00 -1.82
N THR A 525 23.70 7.84 -2.83
CA THR A 525 24.01 7.55 -4.24
C THR A 525 25.47 7.13 -4.40
N GLY A 526 25.72 6.04 -5.13
CA GLY A 526 27.07 5.50 -5.33
C GLY A 526 27.57 4.62 -4.16
N GLN A 527 26.88 4.58 -3.02
CA GLN A 527 27.21 3.66 -1.94
C GLN A 527 27.02 2.22 -2.39
N ARG A 528 27.99 1.37 -2.05
CA ARG A 528 27.94 -0.06 -2.33
C ARG A 528 27.44 -0.80 -1.10
N ILE A 529 26.30 -1.48 -1.22
CA ILE A 529 25.70 -2.29 -0.16
C ILE A 529 25.66 -3.77 -0.56
N GLN A 530 25.84 -4.65 0.42
CA GLN A 530 25.87 -6.09 0.28
C GLN A 530 24.46 -6.67 0.27
N LEU A 531 24.18 -7.60 -0.66
CA LEU A 531 22.86 -8.25 -0.82
C LEU A 531 22.83 -9.71 -0.32
N ARG A 532 24.00 -10.29 -0.04
CA ARG A 532 24.23 -11.68 0.41
C ARG A 532 25.65 -11.83 0.94
N GLU A 533 25.94 -12.86 1.74
CA GLU A 533 27.25 -13.03 2.40
C GLU A 533 28.45 -13.15 1.43
#